data_AF-A0A0R2SW31-F1
#
_entry.id   AF-A0A0R2SW31-F1
#
_cell.length_a   1.000
_cell.length_b   1.000
_cell.length_c   1.000
_cell.angle_alpha   90.00
_cell.angle_beta   90.00
_cell.angle_gamma   90.00
#
_symmetry.space_group_name_H-M   'P 1'
#
loop_
_entity.id
_entity.type
_entity.pdbx_description
1 polymer ?
#
loop_
_entity_poly.entity_id
_entity_poly.type
_entity_poly.pdbx_seq_one_letter_code
_entity_poly.pdbx_strand_id
1 'polypeptide(L)'
;MKNRRITNLGVTAIAVLATCVVNITQAQEIAAEISAPIETLLIDSSSLDKAMDVIGSKNTASAATQEEISRLANAAGSSYEEFKRENDNLEALLVLNAGFRKSISIQEQNIALLDQSIANVEIVTREIPLLMNKMLSSIEQFIALDYPFHVDERGNRISFARAAIDNPDVSIAEKFRQVLVMYQTEN
;
A
#
# COMPACT_ATOMS: atom_id res chain seq x y z
N MET A 1 -25.44 -28.55 14.03
CA MET A 1 -26.54 -28.70 13.05
C MET A 1 -27.84 -28.21 13.68
N LYS A 2 -28.70 -27.55 12.88
CA LYS A 2 -30.01 -26.95 13.19
C LYS A 2 -29.97 -25.66 14.02
N ASN A 3 -30.79 -24.64 13.80
CA ASN A 3 -31.52 -24.12 12.64
C ASN A 3 -32.14 -22.83 13.18
N ARG A 4 -31.91 -21.65 12.60
CA ARG A 4 -32.76 -20.48 12.84
C ARG A 4 -32.57 -19.43 11.75
N ARG A 5 -33.14 -19.71 10.57
CA ARG A 5 -33.54 -18.67 9.63
C ARG A 5 -34.93 -18.22 10.07
N ILE A 6 -35.00 -17.06 10.72
CA ILE A 6 -36.25 -16.31 10.88
C ILE A 6 -36.15 -15.19 9.85
N THR A 7 -36.67 -15.44 8.65
CA THR A 7 -36.95 -14.39 7.67
C THR A 7 -38.45 -14.15 7.73
N ASN A 8 -38.83 -12.95 8.20
CA ASN A 8 -40.19 -12.45 8.22
C ASN A 8 -40.81 -12.56 6.82
N LEU A 9 -41.66 -13.57 6.63
CA LEU A 9 -42.55 -13.63 5.48
C LEU A 9 -43.61 -12.55 5.71
N GLY A 10 -43.44 -11.44 4.99
CA GLY A 10 -44.28 -10.25 5.14
C GLY A 10 -45.77 -10.58 5.04
N VAL A 11 -46.55 -9.97 5.93
CA VAL A 11 -48.01 -10.08 6.07
C VAL A 11 -48.78 -9.89 4.75
N THR A 12 -48.13 -9.30 3.73
CA THR A 12 -48.65 -9.15 2.37
C THR A 12 -48.80 -10.48 1.61
N ALA A 13 -47.94 -11.48 1.84
CA ALA A 13 -48.03 -12.78 1.18
C ALA A 13 -49.20 -13.65 1.70
N ILE A 14 -49.55 -13.49 2.98
CA ILE A 14 -50.70 -14.17 3.59
C ILE A 14 -52.01 -13.50 3.15
N ALA A 15 -52.02 -12.18 2.98
CA ALA A 15 -53.17 -11.44 2.49
C ALA A 15 -53.55 -11.84 1.04
N VAL A 16 -52.57 -12.05 0.15
CA VAL A 16 -52.83 -12.49 -1.23
C VAL A 16 -53.38 -13.92 -1.29
N LEU A 17 -52.91 -14.82 -0.42
CA LEU A 17 -53.44 -16.19 -0.34
C LEU A 17 -54.86 -16.25 0.24
N ALA A 18 -55.21 -15.39 1.21
CA ALA A 18 -56.55 -15.37 1.81
C ALA A 18 -57.63 -14.89 0.81
N THR A 19 -57.31 -13.94 -0.07
CA THR A 19 -58.25 -13.43 -1.09
C THR A 19 -58.57 -14.47 -2.17
N CYS A 20 -57.72 -15.48 -2.38
CA CYS A 20 -57.96 -16.56 -3.33
C CYS A 20 -58.94 -17.63 -2.82
N VAL A 21 -59.11 -17.81 -1.50
CA VAL A 21 -59.93 -18.92 -0.94
C VAL A 21 -61.42 -18.58 -0.85
N VAL A 22 -61.77 -17.29 -0.79
CA VAL A 22 -63.16 -16.82 -0.67
C VAL A 22 -63.97 -17.01 -1.97
N ASN A 23 -63.31 -17.12 -3.12
CA ASN A 23 -63.99 -17.30 -4.42
C ASN A 23 -64.37 -18.76 -4.74
N ILE A 24 -63.89 -19.75 -3.99
CA ILE A 24 -64.13 -21.18 -4.28
C ILE A 24 -65.34 -21.75 -3.50
N THR A 25 -65.82 -21.05 -2.46
CA THR A 25 -66.89 -21.55 -1.57
C THR A 25 -68.32 -21.13 -1.94
N GLN A 26 -68.53 -20.33 -2.99
CA GLN A 26 -69.87 -19.98 -3.49
C GLN A 26 -70.33 -20.84 -4.70
N ALA A 27 -69.57 -21.86 -5.09
CA ALA A 27 -69.84 -22.66 -6.28
C ALA A 27 -70.78 -23.87 -6.04
N GLN A 28 -71.40 -24.02 -4.86
CA GLN A 28 -72.17 -25.25 -4.52
C GLN A 28 -73.60 -25.04 -4.00
N GLU A 29 -74.13 -23.81 -4.02
CA GLU A 29 -75.51 -23.53 -3.58
C GLU A 29 -76.45 -23.08 -4.72
N ILE A 30 -76.09 -23.31 -5.99
CA ILE A 30 -76.85 -22.90 -7.19
C ILE A 30 -77.51 -24.10 -7.89
N ALA A 31 -78.17 -25.00 -7.14
CA ALA A 31 -78.80 -26.20 -7.72
C ALA A 31 -80.31 -26.35 -7.48
N ALA A 32 -80.98 -25.40 -6.80
CA ALA A 32 -82.40 -25.53 -6.45
C ALA A 32 -83.33 -24.39 -6.93
N GLU A 33 -82.86 -23.47 -7.79
CA GLU A 33 -83.71 -22.39 -8.32
C GLU A 33 -83.64 -22.31 -9.85
N ILE A 34 -84.00 -23.41 -10.51
CA ILE A 34 -84.21 -23.49 -11.97
C ILE A 34 -85.65 -23.03 -12.26
N SER A 35 -85.91 -21.71 -12.21
CA SER A 35 -87.10 -21.09 -12.84
C SER A 35 -86.92 -19.59 -13.07
N ALA A 36 -85.84 -19.21 -13.73
CA ALA A 36 -85.71 -17.91 -14.39
C ALA A 36 -85.01 -18.13 -15.74
N PRO A 37 -85.40 -17.42 -16.81
CA PRO A 37 -84.74 -17.58 -18.10
C PRO A 37 -83.26 -17.28 -17.91
N ILE A 38 -82.39 -18.19 -18.37
CA ILE A 38 -80.97 -17.92 -18.50
C ILE A 38 -80.85 -16.82 -19.56
N GLU A 39 -80.86 -15.57 -19.13
CA GLU A 39 -80.28 -14.50 -19.92
C GLU A 39 -78.80 -14.86 -20.06
N THR A 40 -78.44 -15.36 -21.24
CA THR A 40 -77.06 -15.29 -21.70
C THR A 40 -76.64 -13.84 -21.57
N LEU A 41 -75.87 -13.54 -20.53
CA LEU A 41 -75.18 -12.27 -20.37
C LEU A 41 -74.27 -12.13 -21.58
N LEU A 42 -74.79 -11.46 -22.62
CA LEU A 42 -74.03 -11.06 -23.79
C LEU A 42 -73.06 -9.98 -23.32
N ILE A 43 -71.93 -10.42 -22.77
CA ILE A 43 -70.80 -9.54 -22.51
C ILE A 43 -70.38 -9.03 -23.89
N ASP A 44 -70.51 -7.72 -24.11
CA ASP A 44 -70.03 -7.06 -25.31
C ASP A 44 -68.52 -7.24 -25.38
N SER A 45 -68.08 -8.21 -26.19
CA SER A 45 -66.67 -8.56 -26.36
C SER A 45 -65.84 -7.37 -26.81
N SER A 46 -66.46 -6.37 -27.47
CA SER A 46 -65.77 -5.16 -27.91
C SER A 46 -65.22 -4.31 -26.76
N SER A 47 -65.89 -4.32 -25.60
CA SER A 47 -65.44 -3.61 -24.40
C SER A 47 -64.27 -4.33 -23.72
N LEU A 48 -64.33 -5.67 -23.70
CA LEU A 48 -63.26 -6.53 -23.19
C LEU A 48 -62.04 -6.48 -24.11
N ASP A 49 -62.22 -6.48 -25.42
CA ASP A 49 -61.14 -6.39 -26.41
C ASP A 49 -60.40 -5.05 -26.29
N LYS A 50 -61.12 -3.93 -26.13
CA LYS A 50 -60.50 -2.62 -25.87
C LYS A 50 -59.72 -2.59 -24.56
N ALA A 51 -60.26 -3.20 -23.50
CA ALA A 51 -59.55 -3.30 -22.23
C ALA A 51 -58.28 -4.16 -22.35
N MET A 52 -58.34 -5.26 -23.11
CA MET A 52 -57.17 -6.13 -23.34
C MET A 52 -56.11 -5.44 -24.20
N ASP A 53 -56.49 -4.65 -25.21
CA ASP A 53 -55.56 -3.88 -26.04
C ASP A 53 -54.82 -2.79 -25.23
N VAL A 54 -55.55 -2.07 -24.37
CA VAL A 54 -54.96 -1.09 -23.44
C VAL A 54 -54.02 -1.75 -22.44
N ILE A 55 -54.40 -2.92 -21.90
CA ILE A 55 -53.53 -3.68 -20.99
C ILE A 55 -52.29 -4.19 -21.72
N GLY A 56 -52.43 -4.71 -22.95
CA GLY A 56 -51.31 -5.15 -23.78
C GLY A 56 -50.32 -4.02 -24.05
N SER A 57 -50.82 -2.87 -24.49
CA SER A 57 -50.01 -1.67 -24.74
C SER A 57 -49.35 -1.11 -23.47
N LYS A 58 -50.04 -1.15 -22.33
CA LYS A 58 -49.46 -0.73 -21.05
C LYS A 58 -48.39 -1.70 -20.57
N ASN A 59 -48.58 -3.00 -20.80
CA ASN A 59 -47.62 -4.02 -20.42
C ASN A 59 -46.33 -3.92 -21.25
N THR A 60 -46.43 -3.68 -22.56
CA THR A 60 -45.26 -3.46 -23.43
C THR A 60 -44.52 -2.17 -23.06
N ALA A 61 -45.22 -1.07 -22.81
CA ALA A 61 -44.62 0.17 -22.33
C ALA A 61 -43.92 -0.01 -20.96
N SER A 62 -44.57 -0.72 -20.03
CA SER A 62 -43.98 -1.00 -18.70
C SER A 62 -42.73 -1.88 -18.81
N ALA A 63 -42.72 -2.86 -19.72
CA ALA A 63 -41.55 -3.69 -19.99
C ALA A 63 -40.37 -2.85 -20.51
N ALA A 64 -40.61 -1.91 -21.44
CA ALA A 64 -39.58 -1.00 -21.96
C ALA A 64 -39.01 -0.09 -20.86
N THR A 65 -39.86 0.48 -19.99
CA THR A 65 -39.39 1.26 -18.83
C THR A 65 -38.58 0.41 -17.86
N GLN A 66 -38.99 -0.85 -17.62
CA GLN A 66 -38.25 -1.75 -16.74
C GLN A 66 -36.88 -2.13 -17.32
N GLU A 67 -36.76 -2.27 -18.64
CA GLU A 67 -35.47 -2.46 -19.31
C GLU A 67 -34.56 -1.26 -19.12
N GLU A 68 -35.07 -0.04 -19.30
CA GLU A 68 -34.30 1.18 -19.08
C GLU A 68 -33.85 1.34 -17.62
N ILE A 69 -34.74 1.08 -16.66
CA ILE A 69 -34.41 1.07 -15.23
C ILE A 69 -33.29 0.07 -14.95
N SER A 70 -33.40 -1.14 -15.52
CA SER A 70 -32.38 -2.19 -15.34
C SER A 70 -31.03 -1.76 -15.92
N ARG A 71 -31.03 -1.13 -17.09
CA ARG A 71 -29.82 -0.56 -17.71
C ARG A 71 -29.19 0.53 -16.85
N LEU A 72 -29.98 1.48 -16.36
CA LEU A 72 -29.50 2.55 -15.47
C LEU A 72 -28.96 2.00 -14.16
N ALA A 73 -29.64 1.04 -13.55
CA ALA A 73 -29.20 0.38 -12.32
C ALA A 73 -27.85 -0.32 -12.52
N ASN A 74 -27.68 -1.04 -13.63
CA ASN A 74 -26.40 -1.68 -13.96
C ASN A 74 -25.28 -0.66 -14.20
N ALA A 75 -25.56 0.44 -14.92
CA ALA A 75 -24.59 1.50 -15.16
C ALA A 75 -24.17 2.21 -13.85
N ALA A 76 -25.12 2.51 -12.98
CA ALA A 76 -24.86 3.11 -11.67
C ALA A 76 -24.03 2.16 -10.79
N GLY A 77 -24.34 0.87 -10.78
CA GLY A 77 -23.57 -0.15 -10.08
C GLY A 77 -22.12 -0.21 -10.57
N SER A 78 -21.93 -0.28 -11.89
CA SER A 78 -20.59 -0.29 -12.50
C SER A 78 -19.78 0.96 -12.16
N SER A 79 -20.39 2.15 -12.25
CA SER A 79 -19.70 3.42 -11.95
C SER A 79 -19.33 3.52 -10.47
N TYR A 80 -20.19 3.03 -9.57
CA TYR A 80 -19.90 2.98 -8.14
C TYR A 80 -18.74 2.04 -7.80
N GLU A 81 -18.67 0.87 -8.44
CA GLU A 81 -17.55 -0.06 -8.28
C GLU A 81 -16.23 0.52 -8.80
N GLU A 82 -16.27 1.24 -9.92
CA GLU A 82 -15.11 1.95 -10.47
C GLU A 82 -14.64 3.06 -9.53
N PHE A 83 -15.57 3.90 -9.05
CA PHE A 83 -15.26 4.93 -8.05
C PHE A 83 -14.63 4.34 -6.80
N LYS A 84 -15.18 3.24 -6.27
CA LYS A 84 -14.63 2.56 -5.10
C LYS A 84 -13.19 2.10 -5.35
N ARG A 85 -12.94 1.43 -6.48
CA ARG A 85 -11.60 0.95 -6.84
C ARG A 85 -10.60 2.10 -6.94
N GLU A 86 -11.00 3.21 -7.56
CA GLU A 86 -10.12 4.37 -7.71
C GLU A 86 -9.90 5.12 -6.39
N ASN A 87 -10.90 5.17 -5.52
CA ASN A 87 -10.74 5.70 -4.17
C ASN A 87 -9.76 4.85 -3.33
N ASP A 88 -9.86 3.52 -3.42
CA ASP A 88 -8.94 2.61 -2.74
C ASP A 88 -7.50 2.80 -3.28
N ASN A 89 -7.35 3.00 -4.59
CA ASN A 89 -6.06 3.33 -5.22
C ASN A 89 -5.51 4.68 -4.74
N LEU A 90 -6.36 5.71 -4.65
CA LEU A 90 -6.00 7.02 -4.12
C LEU A 90 -5.50 6.91 -2.68
N GLU A 91 -6.18 6.16 -1.82
CA GLU A 91 -5.76 5.93 -0.43
C GLU A 91 -4.37 5.27 -0.36
N ALA A 92 -4.15 4.24 -1.18
CA ALA A 92 -2.85 3.58 -1.29
C ALA A 92 -1.73 4.54 -1.73
N LEU A 93 -2.00 5.38 -2.72
CA LEU A 93 -1.05 6.39 -3.21
C LEU A 93 -0.74 7.47 -2.15
N LEU A 94 -1.72 7.88 -1.36
CA LEU A 94 -1.51 8.84 -0.27
C LEU A 94 -0.59 8.26 0.82
N VAL A 95 -0.81 7.00 1.22
CA VAL A 95 0.06 6.31 2.19
C VAL A 95 1.48 6.18 1.63
N LEU A 96 1.62 5.79 0.37
CA LEU A 96 2.92 5.67 -0.30
C LEU A 96 3.65 7.02 -0.36
N ASN A 97 2.94 8.11 -0.70
CA ASN A 97 3.52 9.46 -0.75
C ASN A 97 4.01 9.91 0.64
N ALA A 98 3.22 9.65 1.69
CA ALA A 98 3.63 9.93 3.07
C ALA A 98 4.90 9.15 3.45
N GLY A 99 5.00 7.88 3.02
CA GLY A 99 6.21 7.07 3.15
C GLY A 99 7.43 7.70 2.46
N PHE A 100 7.28 8.13 1.21
CA PHE A 100 8.37 8.80 0.47
C PHE A 100 8.80 10.11 1.12
N ARG A 101 7.86 10.94 1.58
CA ARG A 101 8.19 12.19 2.31
C ARG A 101 9.02 11.92 3.56
N LYS A 102 8.67 10.88 4.33
CA LYS A 102 9.45 10.46 5.50
C LYS A 102 10.85 10.01 5.10
N SER A 103 10.98 9.19 4.05
CA SER A 103 12.28 8.73 3.55
C SER A 103 13.15 9.87 3.04
N ILE A 104 12.56 10.88 2.38
CA ILE A 104 13.30 12.08 1.94
C ILE A 104 13.84 12.84 3.15
N SER A 105 13.02 13.09 4.17
CA SER A 105 13.46 13.79 5.38
C SER A 105 14.59 13.09 6.12
N ILE A 106 14.56 11.75 6.18
CA ILE A 106 15.65 10.95 6.77
C ILE A 106 16.92 11.05 5.91
N GLN A 107 16.80 11.00 4.58
CA GLN A 107 17.94 11.13 3.68
C GLN A 107 18.58 12.51 3.77
N GLU A 108 17.80 13.59 3.85
CA GLU A 108 18.31 14.95 4.05
C GLU A 108 19.10 15.08 5.36
N GLN A 109 18.59 14.49 6.46
CA GLN A 109 19.31 14.44 7.73
C GLN A 109 20.63 13.65 7.61
N ASN A 110 20.61 12.51 6.91
CA ASN A 110 21.81 11.71 6.69
C ASN A 110 22.85 12.46 5.85
N ILE A 111 22.42 13.20 4.82
CA ILE A 111 23.33 14.05 4.02
C ILE A 111 24.01 15.08 4.93
N ALA A 112 23.25 15.80 5.76
CA ALA A 112 23.82 16.78 6.66
C ALA A 112 24.83 16.17 7.66
N LEU A 113 24.54 14.97 8.19
CA LEU A 113 25.46 14.24 9.07
C LEU A 113 26.73 13.77 8.34
N LEU A 114 26.59 13.34 7.09
CA LEU A 114 27.72 12.96 6.24
C LEU A 114 28.59 14.16 5.91
N ASP A 115 28.00 15.30 5.56
CA ASP A 115 28.73 16.55 5.30
C ASP A 115 29.55 16.98 6.51
N GLN A 116 28.97 16.91 7.72
CA GLN A 116 29.70 17.16 8.96
C GLN A 116 30.86 16.16 9.16
N SER A 117 30.61 14.88 8.87
CA SER A 117 31.65 13.84 8.98
C SER A 117 32.78 14.06 7.99
N ILE A 118 32.49 14.50 6.76
CA ILE A 118 33.47 14.85 5.73
C ILE A 118 34.31 16.05 6.19
N ALA A 119 33.68 17.11 6.71
CA ALA A 119 34.38 18.27 7.26
C ALA A 119 35.33 17.89 8.41
N ASN A 120 34.92 16.96 9.27
CA ASN A 120 35.78 16.44 10.33
C ASN A 120 36.96 15.61 9.79
N VAL A 121 36.73 14.81 8.74
CA VAL A 121 37.78 14.00 8.09
C VAL A 121 38.84 14.90 7.44
N GLU A 122 38.48 16.08 6.91
CA GLU A 122 39.45 17.04 6.39
C GLU A 122 40.47 17.46 7.45
N ILE A 123 40.01 17.76 8.67
CA ILE A 123 40.86 18.12 9.81
C ILE A 123 41.79 16.95 10.16
N VAL A 124 41.23 15.76 10.33
CA VAL A 124 41.98 14.55 10.71
C VAL A 124 43.02 14.17 9.66
N THR A 125 42.69 14.29 8.38
CA THR A 125 43.59 13.98 7.26
C THR A 125 44.83 14.88 7.25
N ARG A 126 44.70 16.14 7.68
CA ARG A 126 45.84 17.06 7.80
C ARG A 126 46.67 16.83 9.06
N GLU A 127 46.03 16.44 10.17
CA GLU A 127 46.69 16.34 11.47
C GLU A 127 47.42 15.02 11.71
N ILE A 128 46.92 13.90 11.18
CA ILE A 128 47.54 12.58 11.38
C ILE A 128 48.97 12.51 10.81
N PRO A 129 49.27 12.97 9.58
CA PRO A 129 50.65 12.98 9.07
C PRO A 129 51.61 13.82 9.90
N LEU A 130 51.13 14.94 10.46
CA LEU A 130 51.93 15.77 11.36
C LEU A 130 52.26 15.00 12.65
N LEU A 131 51.29 14.29 13.23
CA LEU A 131 51.50 13.46 14.41
C LEU A 131 52.48 12.32 14.14
N MET A 132 52.34 11.61 13.02
CA MET A 132 53.24 10.53 12.63
C MET A 132 54.69 11.02 12.48
N ASN A 133 54.89 12.20 11.90
CA ASN A 133 56.22 12.82 11.81
C ASN A 133 56.79 13.16 13.20
N LYS A 134 55.98 13.75 14.10
CA LYS A 134 56.41 14.03 15.49
C LYS A 134 56.80 12.76 16.24
N MET A 135 56.03 11.69 16.07
CA MET A 135 56.30 10.36 16.63
C MET A 135 57.64 9.80 16.13
N LEU A 136 57.90 9.89 14.82
CA LEU A 136 59.16 9.41 14.26
C LEU A 136 60.37 10.24 14.72
N SER A 137 60.25 11.57 14.80
CA SER A 137 61.30 12.43 15.34
C SER A 137 61.57 12.17 16.83
N SER A 138 60.55 11.80 17.61
CA SER A 138 60.73 11.40 19.00
C SER A 138 61.54 10.11 19.11
N ILE A 139 61.35 9.15 18.21
CA ILE A 139 62.17 7.93 18.15
C ILE A 139 63.61 8.26 17.75
N GLU A 140 63.81 9.10 16.73
CA GLU A 140 65.16 9.54 16.33
C GLU A 140 65.92 10.17 17.51
N GLN A 141 65.25 11.02 18.28
CA GLN A 141 65.83 11.65 19.46
C GLN A 141 66.12 10.64 20.58
N PHE A 142 65.24 9.66 20.79
CA PHE A 142 65.46 8.58 21.74
C PHE A 142 66.69 7.75 21.38
N ILE A 143 66.82 7.36 20.12
CA ILE A 143 67.97 6.59 19.60
C ILE A 143 69.28 7.37 19.75
N ALA A 144 69.26 8.68 19.49
CA ALA A 144 70.44 9.54 19.60
C ALA A 144 70.92 9.74 21.04
N LEU A 145 70.03 9.63 22.03
CA LEU A 145 70.33 9.74 23.45
C LEU A 145 70.71 8.40 24.10
N ASP A 146 70.40 7.30 23.42
CA ASP A 146 70.66 5.93 23.86
C ASP A 146 72.08 5.45 23.46
N TYR A 147 72.51 4.30 24.00
CA TYR A 147 73.81 3.72 23.68
C TYR A 147 73.91 3.36 22.18
N PRO A 148 75.06 3.62 21.51
CA PRO A 148 75.21 3.39 20.08
C PRO A 148 75.26 1.89 19.75
N PHE A 149 74.08 1.32 19.51
CA PHE A 149 73.88 -0.07 19.12
C PHE A 149 73.11 -0.15 17.80
N HIS A 150 73.61 -0.95 16.86
CA HIS A 150 73.02 -1.15 15.51
C HIS A 150 72.55 0.15 14.83
N VAL A 151 73.33 1.22 14.95
CA VAL A 151 72.98 2.57 14.50
C VAL A 151 72.57 2.63 13.03
N ASP A 152 73.27 1.89 12.17
CA ASP A 152 72.97 1.84 10.74
C ASP A 152 71.63 1.14 10.46
N GLU A 153 71.36 0.03 11.15
CA GLU A 153 70.12 -0.73 10.98
C GLU A 153 68.92 0.06 11.52
N ARG A 154 69.06 0.68 12.69
CA ARG A 154 68.05 1.57 13.29
C ARG A 154 67.75 2.76 12.37
N GLY A 155 68.78 3.42 11.85
CA GLY A 155 68.64 4.54 10.91
C GLY A 155 67.95 4.15 9.61
N ASN A 156 68.28 2.98 9.06
CA ASN A 156 67.61 2.45 7.87
C ASN A 156 66.11 2.18 8.10
N ARG A 157 65.73 1.66 9.27
CA ARG A 157 64.32 1.43 9.62
C ARG A 157 63.54 2.75 9.74
N ILE A 158 64.12 3.78 10.36
CA ILE A 158 63.52 5.12 10.44
C ILE A 158 63.32 5.72 9.05
N SER A 159 64.35 5.64 8.20
CA SER A 159 64.30 6.12 6.82
C SER A 159 63.19 5.43 6.02
N PHE A 160 63.05 4.11 6.18
CA PHE A 160 61.98 3.33 5.56
C PHE A 160 60.58 3.78 6.03
N ALA A 161 60.39 3.99 7.34
CA ALA A 161 59.13 4.49 7.89
C ALA A 161 58.81 5.91 7.40
N ARG A 162 59.82 6.79 7.28
CA ARG A 162 59.64 8.15 6.74
C ARG A 162 59.24 8.12 5.27
N ALA A 163 59.94 7.33 4.46
CA ALA A 163 59.63 7.15 3.03
C ALA A 163 58.19 6.65 2.81
N ALA A 164 57.68 5.81 3.70
CA ALA A 164 56.31 5.34 3.61
C ALA A 164 55.26 6.38 4.04
N ILE A 165 55.56 7.24 5.01
CA ILE A 165 54.69 8.38 5.37
C ILE A 165 54.58 9.36 4.18
N ASP A 166 55.69 9.61 3.49
CA ASP A 166 55.77 10.53 2.35
C ASP A 166 55.18 9.93 1.06
N ASN A 167 55.01 8.60 1.00
CA ASN A 167 54.45 7.92 -0.17
C ASN A 167 52.92 8.21 -0.30
N PRO A 168 52.46 8.84 -1.40
CA PRO A 168 51.05 9.15 -1.60
C PRO A 168 50.17 7.91 -1.88
N ASP A 169 50.76 6.81 -2.35
CA ASP A 169 50.03 5.59 -2.74
C ASP A 169 49.67 4.70 -1.54
N VAL A 170 50.19 5.02 -0.35
CA VAL A 170 49.96 4.25 0.89
C VAL A 170 48.83 4.88 1.69
N SER A 171 47.89 4.05 2.18
CA SER A 171 46.77 4.53 3.01
C SER A 171 47.26 5.10 4.35
N ILE A 172 46.54 6.07 4.91
CA ILE A 172 46.88 6.67 6.22
C ILE A 172 46.95 5.61 7.32
N ALA A 173 46.07 4.60 7.28
CA ALA A 173 46.07 3.49 8.23
C ALA A 173 47.35 2.65 8.15
N GLU A 174 47.86 2.40 6.94
CA GLU A 174 49.10 1.64 6.74
C GLU A 174 50.33 2.46 7.17
N LYS A 175 50.35 3.77 6.90
CA LYS A 175 51.37 4.69 7.42
C LYS A 175 51.42 4.64 8.95
N PHE A 176 50.26 4.74 9.60
CA PHE A 176 50.16 4.71 11.06
C PHE A 176 50.60 3.36 11.63
N ARG A 177 50.22 2.25 11.00
CA ARG A 177 50.68 0.90 11.36
C ARG A 177 52.20 0.81 11.37
N GLN A 178 52.87 1.34 10.36
CA GLN A 178 54.33 1.30 10.26
C GLN A 178 55.01 2.13 11.35
N VAL A 179 54.47 3.30 11.70
CA VAL A 179 54.96 4.08 12.85
C VAL A 179 54.83 3.29 14.15
N LEU A 180 53.70 2.60 14.37
CA LEU A 180 53.52 1.76 15.56
C LEU A 180 54.47 0.56 15.60
N VAL A 181 54.69 -0.10 14.46
CA VAL A 181 55.66 -1.20 14.35
C VAL A 181 57.06 -0.72 14.70
N MET A 182 57.45 0.50 14.28
CA MET A 182 58.71 1.11 14.69
C MET A 182 58.80 1.27 16.21
N TYR A 183 57.77 1.83 16.86
CA TYR A 183 57.73 1.93 18.33
C TYR A 183 57.83 0.57 19.02
N GLN A 184 57.17 -0.46 18.49
CA GLN A 184 57.23 -1.81 19.05
C GLN A 184 58.59 -2.48 18.88
N THR A 185 59.32 -2.13 17.82
CA THR A 185 60.64 -2.71 17.52
C THR A 185 61.76 -2.00 18.29
N GLU A 186 61.56 -0.72 18.65
CA GLU A 186 62.54 0.08 19.42
C GLU A 186 62.38 -0.04 20.95
N ASN A 187 61.22 -0.51 21.44
CA ASN A 187 61.02 -0.89 22.85
C ASN A 187 61.64 -2.25 23.16
#